data_AF-A0A5B0CP37-F1
#
_entry.id   AF-A0A5B0CP37-F1
#
_cell.length_a   1.000
_cell.length_b   1.000
_cell.length_c   1.000
_cell.angle_alpha   90.00
_cell.angle_beta   90.00
_cell.angle_gamma   90.00
#
_symmetry.space_group_name_H-M   'P 1'
#
loop_
_entity.id
_entity.type
_entity.pdbx_description
1 polymer ?
#
loop_
_entity_poly.entity_id
_entity_poly.type
_entity_poly.pdbx_seq_one_letter_code
_entity_poly.pdbx_strand_id
1 'polypeptide(L)'
;MSKLIKISLLILSIIILLGILFLYQVLNPTLSSIQVNENNEEGIYISPDGEKSITVYFNGGLIFHNDVTYVGVLKDFNSGLKKNIFLVMPNVKEVRWIDNGTIVVNGIEIAIDDTYDFRNE
;
A
#
# COMPACT_ATOMS: atom_id res chain seq x y z
N MET A 1 39.31 -20.56 21.15
CA MET A 1 37.82 -20.58 21.10
C MET A 1 37.37 -21.93 20.56
N SER A 2 36.54 -22.68 21.29
CA SER A 2 36.14 -24.04 20.89
C SER A 2 35.31 -24.01 19.59
N LYS A 3 35.37 -25.09 18.79
CA LYS A 3 34.56 -25.21 17.56
C LYS A 3 33.06 -25.03 17.85
N LEU A 4 32.60 -25.51 19.01
CA LEU A 4 31.22 -25.36 19.48
C LEU A 4 30.82 -23.89 19.69
N ILE A 5 31.69 -23.08 20.28
CA ILE A 5 31.43 -21.64 20.48
C ILE A 5 31.30 -20.92 19.12
N LYS A 6 32.15 -21.27 18.14
CA LYS A 6 32.06 -20.69 16.78
C LYS A 6 30.73 -21.03 16.08
N ILE A 7 30.28 -22.28 16.19
CA ILE A 7 29.02 -22.74 15.60
C ILE A 7 27.83 -22.05 16.28
N SER A 8 27.84 -21.94 17.61
CA SER A 8 26.78 -21.26 18.37
C SER A 8 26.67 -19.79 17.98
N LEU A 9 27.79 -19.07 17.84
CA LEU A 9 27.81 -17.68 17.38
C LEU A 9 27.29 -17.53 15.94
N LEU A 10 27.64 -18.47 15.04
CA LEU A 10 27.12 -18.47 13.67
C LEU A 10 25.60 -18.64 13.66
N ILE A 11 25.06 -19.62 14.40
CA ILE A 11 23.61 -19.85 14.48
C ILE A 11 22.91 -18.61 15.05
N LEU A 12 23.45 -18.02 16.13
CA LEU A 12 22.90 -16.81 16.73
C LEU A 12 22.86 -15.65 15.72
N SER A 13 23.93 -15.46 14.93
CA SER A 13 23.99 -14.42 13.90
C SER A 13 22.94 -14.62 12.80
N ILE A 14 22.67 -15.87 12.41
CA ILE A 14 21.64 -16.20 11.42
C ILE A 14 20.25 -15.90 11.97
N ILE A 15 19.98 -16.26 13.23
CA ILE A 15 18.69 -15.98 13.88
C ILE A 15 18.44 -14.48 13.98
N ILE A 16 19.45 -13.70 14.36
CA ILE A 16 19.36 -12.23 14.41
C ILE A 16 19.06 -11.67 13.00
N LEU A 17 19.77 -12.15 11.98
CA LEU A 17 19.54 -11.70 10.60
C LEU A 17 18.11 -12.01 10.13
N LEU A 18 17.62 -13.22 10.38
CA LEU A 18 16.24 -13.62 10.06
C LEU A 18 15.22 -12.76 10.82
N GLY A 19 15.48 -12.46 12.09
CA GLY A 19 14.63 -11.57 12.90
C GLY A 19 14.56 -10.15 12.32
N ILE A 20 15.69 -9.60 11.88
CA ILE A 20 15.75 -8.29 11.23
C ILE A 20 14.97 -8.29 9.90
N LEU A 21 15.14 -9.32 9.07
CA LEU A 21 14.42 -9.45 7.80
C LEU A 21 12.91 -9.55 8.00
N PHE A 22 12.48 -10.35 8.99
CA PHE A 22 11.07 -10.47 9.34
C PHE A 22 10.50 -9.13 9.83
N LEU A 23 11.22 -8.45 10.73
CA LEU A 23 10.80 -7.15 11.24
C LEU A 23 10.70 -6.12 10.12
N TYR A 24 11.66 -6.11 9.18
CA TYR A 24 11.63 -5.21 8.03
C TYR A 24 10.37 -5.40 7.17
N GLN A 25 9.97 -6.65 6.90
CA GLN A 25 8.75 -6.95 6.13
C GLN A 25 7.48 -6.52 6.86
N VAL A 26 7.40 -6.76 8.17
CA VAL A 26 6.24 -6.36 8.99
C VAL A 26 6.11 -4.83 9.05
N LEU A 27 7.24 -4.14 9.16
CA LEU A 27 7.28 -2.68 9.21
C LEU A 27 7.08 -2.03 7.83
N ASN A 28 7.34 -2.72 6.72
CA ASN A 28 7.21 -2.14 5.38
C ASN A 28 6.26 -2.98 4.53
N PRO A 29 4.94 -2.96 4.83
CA PRO A 29 3.96 -3.72 4.06
C PRO A 29 3.93 -3.24 2.60
N THR A 30 3.84 -4.16 1.65
CA THR A 30 3.62 -3.81 0.24
C THR A 30 2.24 -3.20 0.07
N LEU A 31 2.05 -2.32 -0.92
CA LEU A 31 0.76 -1.70 -1.22
C LEU A 31 -0.40 -2.70 -1.26
N SER A 32 -0.20 -3.81 -1.96
CA SER A 32 -1.19 -4.90 -2.11
C SER A 32 -1.62 -5.55 -0.79
N SER A 33 -0.78 -5.49 0.25
CA SER A 33 -1.02 -6.11 1.55
C SER A 33 -1.65 -5.17 2.59
N ILE A 34 -1.70 -3.87 2.29
CA ILE A 34 -2.28 -2.87 3.19
C ILE A 34 -3.77 -3.13 3.34
N GLN A 35 -4.21 -3.38 4.58
CA GLN A 35 -5.62 -3.53 4.90
C GLN A 35 -6.22 -2.16 5.18
N VAL A 36 -7.33 -1.83 4.52
CA VAL A 36 -8.07 -0.59 4.75
C VAL A 36 -9.21 -0.82 5.74
N ASN A 37 -9.52 0.20 6.54
CA ASN A 37 -10.70 0.20 7.39
C ASN A 37 -11.84 0.90 6.64
N GLU A 38 -12.93 0.17 6.36
CA GLU A 38 -14.08 0.70 5.62
C GLU A 38 -14.75 1.89 6.33
N ASN A 39 -14.60 2.02 7.66
CA ASN A 39 -15.12 3.17 8.41
C ASN A 39 -14.33 4.46 8.18
N ASN A 40 -13.14 4.37 7.57
CA ASN A 40 -12.28 5.52 7.27
C ASN A 40 -12.40 5.94 5.79
N GLU A 41 -13.55 5.70 5.17
CA GLU A 41 -13.81 6.15 3.80
C GLU A 41 -13.82 7.69 3.74
N GLU A 42 -13.03 8.24 2.81
CA GLU A 42 -12.91 9.67 2.57
C GLU A 42 -13.63 10.08 1.27
N GLY A 43 -13.80 9.16 0.32
CA GLY A 43 -14.53 9.43 -0.90
C GLY A 43 -14.56 8.27 -1.88
N ILE A 44 -15.58 8.26 -2.74
CA ILE A 44 -15.77 7.29 -3.82
C ILE A 44 -15.88 8.03 -5.15
N TYR A 45 -15.14 7.54 -6.15
CA TYR A 45 -15.05 8.12 -7.48
C TYR A 45 -15.36 7.05 -8.52
N ILE A 46 -16.48 7.20 -9.22
CA ILE A 46 -16.97 6.24 -10.22
C ILE A 46 -16.37 6.53 -11.60
N SER A 47 -15.99 5.48 -12.33
CA SER A 47 -15.47 5.60 -13.70
C SER A 47 -16.52 6.20 -14.65
N PRO A 48 -16.10 6.81 -15.77
CA PRO A 48 -17.02 7.39 -16.75
C PRO A 48 -18.08 6.42 -17.27
N ASP A 49 -17.74 5.14 -17.42
CA ASP A 49 -18.66 4.07 -17.83
C ASP A 49 -19.49 3.46 -16.68
N GLY A 50 -19.17 3.79 -15.42
CA GLY A 50 -19.83 3.24 -14.25
C GLY A 50 -19.41 1.82 -13.85
N GLU A 51 -18.45 1.21 -14.56
CA GLU A 51 -18.04 -0.19 -14.32
C GLU A 51 -17.01 -0.35 -13.19
N LYS A 52 -16.35 0.74 -12.80
CA LYS A 52 -15.29 0.73 -11.78
C LYS A 52 -15.47 1.87 -10.80
N SER A 53 -14.90 1.71 -9.61
CA SER A 53 -14.80 2.79 -8.63
C SER A 53 -13.43 2.81 -7.97
N ILE A 54 -12.96 4.01 -7.65
CA ILE A 54 -11.89 4.22 -6.69
C ILE A 54 -12.52 4.65 -5.38
N THR A 55 -12.26 3.92 -4.31
CA THR A 55 -12.57 4.38 -2.95
C THR A 55 -11.29 4.76 -2.25
N VAL A 56 -11.28 5.94 -1.65
CA VAL A 56 -10.15 6.46 -0.88
C VAL A 56 -10.42 6.21 0.59
N TYR A 57 -9.47 5.59 1.27
CA TYR A 57 -9.51 5.36 2.71
C TYR A 57 -8.37 6.09 3.40
N PHE A 58 -8.70 6.80 4.47
CA PHE A 58 -7.69 7.26 5.41
C PHE A 58 -7.10 6.06 6.17
N ASN A 59 -5.80 5.86 6.02
CA ASN A 59 -5.10 4.71 6.57
C ASN A 59 -4.20 5.07 7.76
N GLY A 60 -4.03 6.37 8.06
CA GLY A 60 -3.14 6.84 9.12
C GLY A 60 -1.68 6.50 8.82
N GLY A 61 -0.89 6.27 9.87
CA GLY A 61 0.54 5.97 9.71
C GLY A 61 0.75 4.48 9.49
N LEU A 62 1.59 4.13 8.51
CA LEU A 62 1.85 2.74 8.12
C LEU A 62 2.49 1.92 9.26
N ILE A 63 3.16 2.57 10.21
CA ILE A 63 3.91 1.91 11.29
C ILE A 63 3.65 2.56 12.65
N PHE A 64 3.92 3.87 12.75
CA PHE A 64 3.93 4.58 14.04
C PHE A 64 2.74 5.53 14.23
N HIS A 65 1.75 5.52 13.33
CA HIS A 65 0.58 6.43 13.35
C HIS A 65 0.94 7.93 13.28
N ASN A 66 2.21 8.28 13.04
CA ASN A 66 2.69 9.66 12.95
C ASN A 66 2.61 10.24 11.53
N ASP A 67 2.58 9.36 10.53
CA ASP A 67 2.43 9.72 9.13
C ASP A 67 0.95 9.67 8.73
N VAL A 68 0.52 10.53 7.82
CA VAL A 68 -0.86 10.56 7.33
C VAL A 68 -0.84 9.97 5.92
N THR A 69 -1.34 8.75 5.78
CA THR A 69 -1.40 8.08 4.48
C THR A 69 -2.84 7.76 4.08
N TYR A 70 -3.04 7.69 2.77
CA TYR A 70 -4.31 7.36 2.16
C TYR A 70 -4.11 6.26 1.13
N VAL A 71 -5.04 5.31 1.12
CA VAL A 71 -5.02 4.17 0.21
C VAL A 71 -6.19 4.29 -0.74
N GLY A 72 -5.90 4.24 -2.03
CA GLY A 72 -6.90 4.12 -3.08
C GLY A 72 -7.15 2.65 -3.40
N VAL A 73 -8.42 2.23 -3.34
CA VAL A 73 -8.85 0.87 -3.69
C VAL A 73 -9.68 0.94 -4.95
N LEU A 74 -9.19 0.30 -6.01
CA LEU A 74 -9.95 0.04 -7.22
C LEU A 74 -10.90 -1.14 -6.98
N LYS A 75 -12.17 -0.96 -7.31
CA LYS A 75 -13.16 -2.01 -7.40
C LYS A 75 -13.70 -2.06 -8.82
N ASP A 76 -13.69 -3.23 -9.42
CA ASP A 76 -14.33 -3.51 -10.70
C ASP A 76 -15.64 -4.26 -10.42
N PHE A 77 -16.77 -3.69 -10.86
CA PHE A 77 -18.10 -4.24 -10.56
C PHE A 77 -18.45 -5.45 -11.41
N ASN A 78 -17.85 -5.58 -12.59
CA ASN A 78 -18.10 -6.69 -13.52
C ASN A 78 -17.40 -7.98 -13.06
N SER A 79 -16.13 -7.86 -12.66
CA SER A 79 -15.30 -8.99 -12.21
C SER A 79 -15.35 -9.22 -10.70
N GLY A 80 -15.78 -8.21 -9.93
CA GLY A 80 -15.68 -8.21 -8.46
C GLY A 80 -14.24 -8.02 -7.94
N LEU A 81 -13.27 -7.75 -8.83
CA LEU A 81 -11.89 -7.50 -8.46
C LEU A 81 -11.80 -6.29 -7.53
N LYS A 82 -11.08 -6.44 -6.43
CA LYS A 82 -10.65 -5.35 -5.56
C LYS A 82 -9.13 -5.36 -5.45
N LYS A 83 -8.49 -4.22 -5.70
CA LYS A 83 -7.04 -4.06 -5.49
C LYS A 83 -6.69 -2.67 -5.00
N ASN A 84 -5.65 -2.58 -4.18
CA ASN A 84 -5.05 -1.30 -3.82
C ASN A 84 -4.28 -0.80 -5.04
N ILE A 85 -4.60 0.41 -5.49
CA ILE A 85 -4.04 1.00 -6.70
C ILE A 85 -3.10 2.17 -6.38
N PHE A 86 -3.29 2.85 -5.26
CA PHE A 86 -2.32 3.84 -4.82
C PHE A 86 -2.17 3.96 -3.32
N LEU A 87 -0.99 4.41 -2.90
CA LEU A 87 -0.70 4.92 -1.58
C LEU A 87 -0.06 6.29 -1.71
N VAL A 88 -0.63 7.29 -1.04
CA VAL A 88 -0.14 8.67 -1.08
C VAL A 88 -0.03 9.29 0.31
N MET A 89 0.84 10.29 0.42
CA MET A 89 1.04 11.14 1.60
C MET A 89 1.30 12.60 1.16
N PRO A 90 1.10 13.60 2.04
CA PRO A 90 0.44 13.56 3.34
C PRO A 90 -1.09 13.75 3.24
N ASN A 91 -1.62 14.00 2.05
CA ASN A 91 -3.05 14.29 1.83
C ASN A 91 -3.49 13.87 0.42
N VAL A 92 -4.77 13.61 0.24
CA VAL A 92 -5.45 13.42 -1.05
C VAL A 92 -6.23 14.68 -1.36
N LYS A 93 -5.70 15.50 -2.28
CA LYS A 93 -6.33 16.76 -2.71
C LYS A 93 -7.27 16.56 -3.90
N GLU A 94 -6.89 15.65 -4.80
CA GLU A 94 -7.61 15.41 -6.04
C GLU A 94 -7.59 13.92 -6.34
N VAL A 95 -8.77 13.37 -6.64
CA VAL A 95 -8.94 12.08 -7.29
C VAL A 95 -9.98 12.26 -8.37
N ARG A 96 -9.65 11.93 -9.61
CA ARG A 96 -10.60 11.93 -10.71
C ARG A 96 -10.19 10.95 -11.79
N TRP A 97 -11.18 10.50 -12.56
CA TRP A 97 -10.95 9.73 -13.76
C TRP A 97 -10.60 10.65 -14.92
N ILE A 98 -9.61 10.27 -15.73
CA ILE A 98 -9.38 10.87 -17.05
C ILE A 98 -10.26 10.15 -18.08
N ASP A 99 -10.20 8.82 -18.05
CA ASP A 99 -10.95 7.89 -18.89
C ASP A 99 -11.19 6.59 -18.11
N ASN A 100 -11.67 5.52 -18.74
CA ASN A 100 -11.95 4.24 -18.04
C ASN A 100 -10.70 3.43 -17.68
N GLY A 101 -9.52 3.84 -18.14
CA GLY A 101 -8.24 3.18 -17.95
C GLY A 101 -7.25 3.97 -17.08
N THR A 102 -7.53 5.24 -16.78
CA THR A 102 -6.56 6.13 -16.14
C THR A 102 -7.22 7.05 -15.11
N ILE A 103 -6.57 7.18 -13.96
CA ILE A 103 -6.95 8.12 -12.90
C ILE A 103 -5.85 9.15 -12.68
N VAL A 104 -6.23 10.29 -12.12
CA VAL A 104 -5.31 11.28 -11.56
C VAL A 104 -5.49 11.33 -10.07
N VAL A 105 -4.38 11.25 -9.33
CA VAL A 105 -4.33 11.41 -7.88
C VAL A 105 -3.26 12.44 -7.56
N ASN A 106 -3.64 13.58 -6.96
CA ASN A 106 -2.71 14.68 -6.66
C ASN A 106 -1.88 15.15 -7.87
N GLY A 107 -2.44 15.10 -9.08
CA GLY A 107 -1.73 15.45 -10.32
C GLY A 107 -0.87 14.33 -10.92
N ILE A 108 -0.82 13.15 -10.29
CA ILE A 108 -0.10 11.97 -10.79
C ILE A 108 -1.08 11.09 -11.58
N GLU A 109 -0.75 10.81 -12.83
CA GLU A 109 -1.51 9.88 -13.68
C GLU A 109 -1.14 8.43 -13.37
N ILE A 110 -2.15 7.60 -13.14
CA ILE A 110 -2.01 6.19 -12.76
C ILE A 110 -2.92 5.37 -13.66
N ALA A 111 -2.35 4.45 -14.42
CA ALA A 111 -3.10 3.48 -15.20
C ALA A 111 -3.75 2.45 -14.26
N ILE A 112 -4.98 2.02 -14.55
CA ILE A 112 -5.72 1.11 -13.67
C ILE A 112 -5.10 -0.27 -13.53
N ASP A 113 -4.25 -0.68 -14.47
CA ASP A 113 -3.50 -1.93 -14.44
C ASP A 113 -2.21 -1.82 -13.61
N ASP A 114 -1.71 -0.61 -13.40
CA ASP A 114 -0.53 -0.33 -12.57
C ASP A 114 -0.88 0.01 -11.11
N THR A 115 0.13 0.39 -10.33
CA THR A 115 0.00 0.87 -8.97
C THR A 115 0.99 1.99 -8.66
N TYR A 116 0.58 2.96 -7.84
CA TYR A 116 1.45 4.02 -7.36
C TYR A 116 1.72 3.89 -5.86
N ASP A 117 2.99 3.92 -5.45
CA ASP A 117 3.36 3.90 -4.04
C ASP A 117 4.44 4.94 -3.81
N PHE A 118 4.10 6.02 -3.11
CA PHE A 118 5.01 7.16 -2.88
C PHE A 118 6.35 6.74 -2.23
N ARG A 119 6.40 5.57 -1.57
CA ARG A 119 7.60 5.05 -0.91
C ARG A 119 8.66 4.54 -1.88
N ASN A 120 8.28 4.30 -3.14
CA ASN A 120 9.14 3.74 -4.18
C ASN A 120 9.62 4.78 -5.21
N GLU A 121 9.29 6.07 -5.02
CA GLU A 121 9.81 7.17 -5.85
C GLU A 121 11.17 7.69 -5.41
#